data_AF-T0LSU5-F1
#
_entry.id   AF-T0LSU5-F1
#
_cell.length_a   1.000
_cell.length_b   1.000
_cell.length_c   1.000
_cell.angle_alpha   90.00
_cell.angle_beta   90.00
_cell.angle_gamma   90.00
#
_symmetry.space_group_name_H-M   'P 1'
#
loop_
_entity.id
_entity.type
_entity.pdbx_description
1 polymer ?
#
loop_
_entity_poly.entity_id
_entity_poly.type
_entity_poly.pdbx_seq_one_letter_code
_entity_poly.pdbx_strand_id
1 'polypeptide(L)'
;MDSETPEGLRLIYDLLVKASEYPGESLHNPRNLFNWGEKLKALHQILSSYHDQEYLQEYKLAQKRILEVSRNYPSERYVAEGYEVLHEWLGSISRLYQRLGLLIPENMIYTEGGEDGL
;
A
#
# COMPACT_ATOMS: atom_id res chain seq x y z
N MET A 1 -7.34 1.31 18.49
CA MET A 1 -6.39 0.29 18.03
C MET A 1 -5.04 0.92 18.26
N ASP A 2 -4.29 0.45 19.26
CA ASP A 2 -3.08 1.12 19.75
C ASP A 2 -1.95 0.88 18.76
N SER A 3 -1.96 1.68 17.71
CA SER A 3 -1.00 1.70 16.62
C SER A 3 0.36 2.29 17.04
N GLU A 4 0.56 2.47 18.34
CA GLU A 4 1.84 2.81 18.99
C GLU A 4 2.55 1.58 19.57
N THR A 5 1.90 0.40 19.57
CA THR A 5 2.52 -0.86 20.01
C THR A 5 3.36 -1.47 18.89
N PRO A 6 4.50 -2.14 19.19
CA PRO A 6 5.31 -2.86 18.20
C PRO A 6 4.49 -3.84 17.34
N GLU A 7 3.49 -4.48 17.93
CA GLU A 7 2.57 -5.40 17.26
C GLU A 7 1.65 -4.67 16.26
N GLY A 8 1.16 -3.47 16.64
CA GLY A 8 0.39 -2.61 15.76
C GLY A 8 1.19 -2.15 14.55
N LEU A 9 2.46 -1.79 14.76
CA LEU A 9 3.38 -1.40 13.67
C LEU A 9 3.71 -2.57 12.73
N ARG A 10 3.90 -3.76 13.29
CA ARG A 10 4.11 -4.99 12.50
C ARG A 10 2.90 -5.31 11.63
N LEU A 11 1.69 -5.24 12.18
CA LEU A 11 0.46 -5.45 11.42
C LEU A 11 0.35 -4.47 10.25
N ILE A 12 0.69 -3.20 10.50
CA ILE A 12 0.68 -2.16 9.47
C ILE A 12 1.68 -2.51 8.36
N TYR A 13 2.92 -2.91 8.69
CA TYR A 13 3.93 -3.35 7.72
C TYR A 13 3.48 -4.59 6.91
N ASP A 14 2.92 -5.61 7.54
CA ASP A 14 2.43 -6.82 6.87
C ASP A 14 1.32 -6.51 5.84
N LEU A 15 0.50 -5.49 6.10
CA LEU A 15 -0.52 -5.02 5.16
C LEU A 15 0.09 -4.40 3.91
N LEU A 16 1.19 -3.64 4.05
CA LEU A 16 1.93 -3.09 2.91
C LEU A 16 2.54 -4.20 2.05
N VAL A 17 3.20 -5.19 2.67
CA VAL A 17 3.80 -6.34 1.96
C VAL A 17 2.75 -7.08 1.16
N LYS A 18 1.63 -7.45 1.79
CA LYS A 18 0.51 -8.14 1.10
C LYS A 18 -0.10 -7.31 -0.03
N ALA A 19 -0.16 -5.99 0.12
CA ALA A 19 -0.66 -5.12 -0.96
C ALA A 19 0.31 -5.05 -2.15
N SER A 20 1.61 -5.24 -1.91
CA SER A 20 2.66 -5.21 -2.93
C SER A 20 2.80 -6.50 -3.73
N GLU A 21 2.43 -7.65 -3.15
CA GLU A 21 2.47 -8.97 -3.79
C GLU A 21 1.34 -9.16 -4.81
N TYR A 22 0.21 -8.48 -4.60
CA TYR A 22 -1.02 -8.65 -5.39
C TYR A 22 -0.84 -8.56 -6.93
N PRO A 23 -0.13 -7.56 -7.50
CA PRO A 23 0.12 -7.51 -8.94
C PRO A 23 1.02 -8.65 -9.44
N GLY A 24 1.91 -9.20 -8.61
CA GLY A 24 2.82 -10.30 -8.99
C GLY A 24 2.15 -11.68 -9.00
N GLU A 25 1.11 -11.87 -8.20
CA GLU A 25 0.44 -13.17 -8.04
C GLU A 25 -0.75 -13.38 -9.00
N SER A 26 -1.20 -12.35 -9.71
CA SER A 26 -2.49 -12.35 -10.41
C SER A 26 -2.38 -11.95 -11.89
N LEU A 27 -3.16 -12.61 -12.75
CA LEU A 27 -3.31 -12.21 -14.15
C LEU A 27 -3.83 -10.77 -14.27
N HIS A 28 -3.20 -9.95 -15.12
CA HIS A 28 -3.62 -8.56 -15.34
C HIS A 28 -4.95 -8.50 -16.09
N ASN A 29 -6.02 -8.10 -15.40
CA ASN A 29 -7.36 -7.95 -15.97
C ASN A 29 -8.20 -6.92 -15.17
N PRO A 30 -9.34 -6.44 -15.70
CA PRO A 30 -10.16 -5.42 -15.02
C PRO A 30 -10.64 -5.80 -13.62
N ARG A 31 -10.97 -7.07 -13.38
CA ARG A 31 -11.47 -7.54 -12.07
C ARG A 31 -10.36 -7.50 -11.03
N ASN A 32 -9.17 -7.96 -11.40
CA ASN A 32 -8.01 -7.95 -10.51
C ASN A 32 -7.54 -6.52 -10.24
N LEU A 33 -7.56 -5.65 -11.25
CA LEU A 33 -7.29 -4.23 -11.09
C LEU A 33 -8.24 -3.59 -10.05
N PHE A 34 -9.55 -3.81 -10.19
CA PHE A 34 -10.55 -3.31 -9.24
C PHE A 34 -10.29 -3.82 -7.81
N ASN A 35 -10.08 -5.13 -7.66
CA ASN A 35 -9.82 -5.74 -6.36
C ASN A 35 -8.55 -5.17 -5.70
N TRP A 36 -7.50 -4.89 -6.49
CA TRP A 36 -6.28 -4.28 -5.98
C TRP A 36 -6.53 -2.85 -5.50
N GLY A 37 -7.30 -2.07 -6.27
CA GLY A 37 -7.70 -0.71 -5.89
C GLY A 37 -8.46 -0.68 -4.56
N GLU A 38 -9.38 -1.62 -4.34
CA GLU A 38 -10.12 -1.71 -3.06
C GLU A 38 -9.20 -2.09 -1.89
N LYS A 39 -8.16 -2.92 -2.10
CA LYS A 39 -7.14 -3.22 -1.08
C LYS A 39 -6.32 -1.99 -0.71
N LEU A 40 -5.84 -1.24 -1.71
CA LEU A 40 -5.10 0.01 -1.48
C LEU A 40 -5.96 1.07 -0.77
N LYS A 41 -7.25 1.13 -1.11
CA LYS A 41 -8.22 2.00 -0.44
C LYS A 41 -8.43 1.61 1.03
N ALA A 42 -8.55 0.33 1.34
CA ALA A 42 -8.64 -0.14 2.71
C ALA A 42 -7.37 0.23 3.50
N LEU A 43 -6.19 0.06 2.88
CA LEU A 43 -4.91 0.44 3.48
C LEU A 43 -4.83 1.94 3.76
N HIS A 44 -5.22 2.78 2.80
CA HIS A 44 -5.37 4.22 2.98
C HIS A 44 -6.29 4.58 4.16
N GLN A 45 -7.43 3.90 4.32
CA GLN A 45 -8.34 4.17 5.44
C GLN A 45 -7.73 3.80 6.80
N ILE A 46 -7.02 2.67 6.87
CA ILE A 46 -6.31 2.23 8.09
C ILE A 46 -5.25 3.26 8.50
N LEU A 47 -4.58 3.87 7.53
CA LEU A 47 -3.51 4.86 7.75
C LEU A 47 -4.03 6.29 7.96
N SER A 48 -5.34 6.49 8.06
CA SER A 48 -5.95 7.82 8.10
C SER A 48 -5.43 8.75 9.19
N SER A 49 -5.09 8.20 10.36
CA SER A 49 -4.49 8.94 11.47
C SER A 49 -3.04 9.38 11.20
N TYR A 50 -2.38 8.80 10.20
CA TYR A 50 -0.98 9.03 9.86
C TYR A 50 -0.79 9.90 8.62
N HIS A 51 -1.87 10.28 7.94
CA HIS A 51 -1.77 11.05 6.70
C HIS A 51 -1.14 12.42 6.94
N ASP A 52 -0.04 12.68 6.24
CA ASP A 52 0.57 14.00 6.13
C ASP A 52 0.11 14.74 4.86
N GLN A 53 0.41 16.04 4.78
CA GLN A 53 0.00 16.85 3.63
C GLN A 53 0.60 16.37 2.30
N GLU A 54 1.83 15.86 2.33
CA GLU A 54 2.54 15.38 1.15
C GLU A 54 1.82 14.15 0.56
N TYR A 55 1.54 13.15 1.40
CA TYR A 55 0.77 11.97 1.03
C TYR A 55 -0.62 12.33 0.49
N LEU A 56 -1.33 13.26 1.14
CA LEU A 56 -2.67 13.67 0.68
C LEU A 56 -2.63 14.35 -0.69
N GLN A 57 -1.58 15.10 -1.02
CA GLN A 57 -1.39 15.67 -2.34
C GLN A 57 -1.13 14.58 -3.40
N GLU A 58 -0.23 13.65 -3.11
CA GLU A 58 0.05 12.51 -4.00
C GLU A 58 -1.19 11.65 -4.23
N TYR A 59 -1.94 11.34 -3.16
CA TYR A 59 -3.19 10.59 -3.25
C TYR A 59 -4.24 11.31 -4.10
N LYS A 60 -4.37 12.63 -3.97
CA LYS A 60 -5.30 13.43 -4.79
C LYS A 60 -4.93 13.39 -6.28
N LEU A 61 -3.63 13.40 -6.60
CA LEU A 61 -3.15 13.25 -7.98
C LEU A 61 -3.45 11.85 -8.52
N ALA A 62 -3.17 10.80 -7.74
CA ALA A 62 -3.50 9.43 -8.09
C ALA A 62 -5.01 9.25 -8.33
N GLN A 63 -5.86 9.80 -7.46
CA GLN A 63 -7.32 9.75 -7.60
C GLN A 63 -7.80 10.42 -8.89
N LYS A 64 -7.21 11.57 -9.25
CA LYS A 64 -7.52 12.25 -10.52
C LYS A 64 -7.15 11.36 -11.72
N ARG A 65 -5.96 10.75 -11.69
CA ARG A 65 -5.53 9.81 -12.74
C ARG A 65 -6.42 8.56 -12.81
N ILE A 66 -6.82 7.99 -11.68
CA ILE A 66 -7.78 6.87 -11.62
C ILE A 66 -9.08 7.23 -12.35
N LEU A 67 -9.62 8.43 -12.09
CA LEU A 67 -10.83 8.90 -12.76
C LEU A 67 -10.63 9.07 -14.27
N GLU A 68 -9.48 9.59 -14.69
CA GLU A 68 -9.15 9.73 -16.12
C GLU A 68 -9.04 8.36 -16.81
N VAL A 69 -8.28 7.42 -16.23
CA VAL A 69 -8.10 6.06 -16.74
C VAL A 69 -9.43 5.31 -16.79
N SER A 70 -10.30 5.48 -15.77
CA SER A 70 -11.60 4.78 -15.71
C SER A 70 -12.52 5.07 -16.89
N ARG A 71 -12.34 6.21 -17.58
CA ARG A 71 -13.11 6.58 -18.78
C ARG A 71 -12.77 5.71 -19.99
N ASN A 72 -11.62 5.03 -19.96
CA ASN A 72 -11.20 4.12 -21.02
C ASN A 72 -11.81 2.71 -20.84
N TYR A 73 -12.65 2.47 -19.83
CA TYR A 73 -13.26 1.16 -19.61
C TYR A 73 -14.39 0.87 -20.64
N PRO A 74 -14.46 -0.36 -21.18
CA PRO A 74 -13.47 -1.44 -21.11
C PRO A 74 -12.42 -1.31 -22.24
N SER A 75 -11.13 -1.34 -21.92
CA SER A 75 -10.05 -1.43 -22.91
C SER A 75 -8.78 -2.02 -22.31
N GLU A 76 -7.85 -2.48 -23.16
CA GLU A 76 -6.50 -2.89 -22.72
C GLU A 76 -5.73 -1.73 -22.09
N ARG A 77 -5.93 -0.50 -22.60
CA ARG A 77 -5.37 0.72 -22.02
C ARG A 77 -5.85 0.94 -20.59
N TYR A 78 -7.14 0.74 -20.34
CA TYR A 78 -7.69 0.82 -18.98
C TYR A 78 -6.98 -0.14 -18.02
N VAL A 79 -6.68 -1.37 -18.47
CA VAL A 79 -5.96 -2.34 -17.64
C VAL A 79 -4.52 -1.87 -17.39
N ALA A 80 -3.74 -1.61 -18.45
CA ALA A 80 -2.34 -1.25 -18.33
C ALA A 80 -2.12 0.06 -17.54
N GLU A 81 -2.80 1.14 -17.93
CA GLU A 81 -2.73 2.44 -17.25
C GLU A 81 -3.30 2.36 -15.83
N GLY A 82 -4.30 1.49 -15.62
CA GLY A 82 -4.86 1.25 -14.29
C GLY A 82 -3.83 0.67 -13.34
N TYR A 83 -3.10 -0.36 -13.75
CA TYR A 83 -2.06 -0.98 -12.93
C TYR A 83 -0.94 0.03 -12.64
N GLU A 84 -0.54 0.84 -13.62
CA GLU A 84 0.44 1.91 -13.44
C GLU A 84 0.03 2.88 -12.34
N VAL A 85 -1.21 3.40 -12.38
CA VAL A 85 -1.70 4.35 -11.38
C VAL A 85 -1.83 3.70 -9.98
N LEU A 86 -2.21 2.42 -9.90
CA LEU A 86 -2.24 1.71 -8.62
C LEU A 86 -0.83 1.46 -8.05
N HIS A 87 0.16 1.20 -8.89
CA HIS A 87 1.56 1.13 -8.47
C HIS A 87 2.06 2.47 -7.92
N GLU A 88 1.70 3.58 -8.57
CA GLU A 88 2.05 4.92 -8.07
C GLU A 88 1.43 5.19 -6.69
N TRP A 89 0.15 4.83 -6.51
CA TRP A 89 -0.52 4.98 -5.21
C TRP A 89 0.12 4.08 -4.14
N LEU A 90 0.46 2.83 -4.47
CA LEU A 90 1.24 1.96 -3.58
C LEU A 90 2.59 2.61 -3.22
N GLY A 91 3.27 3.23 -4.18
CA GLY A 91 4.51 3.97 -3.95
C GLY A 91 4.33 5.14 -2.97
N SER A 92 3.23 5.89 -3.09
CA SER A 92 2.86 6.94 -2.13
C SER A 92 2.63 6.40 -0.73
N ILE A 93 1.93 5.27 -0.62
CA ILE A 93 1.75 4.60 0.67
C ILE A 93 3.11 4.15 1.22
N SER A 94 3.97 3.54 0.40
CA SER A 94 5.31 3.13 0.84
C SER A 94 6.16 4.30 1.34
N ARG A 95 6.10 5.47 0.69
CA ARG A 95 6.79 6.68 1.16
C ARG A 95 6.24 7.18 2.50
N LEU A 96 4.92 7.09 2.70
CA LEU A 96 4.31 7.39 4.00
C LEU A 96 4.89 6.48 5.10
N TYR A 97 4.99 5.17 4.86
CA TYR A 97 5.62 4.23 5.82
C TYR A 97 7.07 4.60 6.11
N GLN A 98 7.81 4.99 5.08
CA GLN A 98 9.21 5.39 5.17
C GLN A 98 9.37 6.62 6.08
N ARG A 99 8.51 7.63 5.92
CA ARG A 99 8.49 8.83 6.78
C ARG A 99 8.07 8.54 8.21
N LEU A 100 7.16 7.58 8.41
CA LEU A 100 6.75 7.12 9.74
C LEU A 100 7.81 6.24 10.43
N GLY A 101 8.92 5.90 9.75
CA GLY A 101 9.95 5.01 10.28
C GLY A 101 9.46 3.56 10.42
N LEU A 102 8.42 3.17 9.68
CA LEU A 102 7.78 1.86 9.76
C LEU A 102 8.35 0.84 8.77
N LEU A 103 9.26 1.27 7.89
CA LEU A 103 10.03 0.34 7.08
C LEU A 103 11.14 -0.25 7.95
N ILE A 104 11.00 -1.54 8.25
CA ILE A 104 12.04 -2.30 8.94
C ILE A 104 13.29 -2.29 8.05
N PRO A 105 14.44 -1.78 8.52
CA PRO A 105 15.68 -1.80 7.74
C PRO A 105 16.06 -3.25 7.40
N GLU A 106 16.55 -3.50 6.18
CA GLU A 106 17.02 -4.84 5.73
C GLU A 106 18.10 -5.45 6.65
N ASN A 107 18.75 -4.61 7.45
CA ASN A 107 19.83 -4.90 8.38
C ASN A 107 19.38 -5.07 9.85
N MET A 108 18.07 -5.02 10.14
CA MET A 108 17.57 -5.58 11.41
C MET A 108 17.62 -7.10 11.34
N ILE A 109 18.70 -7.68 11.88
CA ILE A 109 18.73 -9.11 12.21
C ILE A 109 17.68 -9.30 13.30
N TYR A 110 16.58 -9.95 12.92
CA TYR A 110 15.57 -10.43 13.84
C TYR A 110 16.24 -11.37 14.83
N THR A 111 16.40 -10.90 16.06
CA THR A 111 16.51 -11.81 17.20
C THR A 111 15.09 -12.06 17.64
N GLU A 112 14.57 -13.25 17.31
CA GLU A 112 13.42 -13.81 18.01
C GLU A 112 13.84 -13.94 19.49
N GLY A 113 13.57 -12.91 20.28
CA GLY A 113 13.80 -12.93 21.71
C GLY A 113 12.82 -13.88 22.35
N GLY A 114 13.28 -15.11 22.63
CA GLY A 114 12.46 -16.15 23.23
C GLY A 114 13.24 -17.27 23.92
N GLU A 115 14.50 -17.07 24.31
CA GLU A 115 15.16 -17.91 25.33
C GLU A 115 16.03 -17.04 26.26
N ASP A 116 15.38 -16.16 27.03
CA ASP A 116 15.84 -15.96 28.41
C ASP A 116 15.29 -17.12 29.24
N GLY A 117 16.00 -18.25 29.19
CA GLY A 117 15.84 -19.37 30.10
C GLY A 117 16.91 -19.28 31.18
N LEU A 118 16.46 -19.06 32.43
CA LEU A 118 17.22 -19.16 33.68
C LEU A 118 18.15 -20.38 33.74
#